data_AF-A0AA40W9D3-F1
#
_entry.id   AF-A0AA40W9D3-F1
#
_cell.length_a   1.000
_cell.length_b   1.000
_cell.length_c   1.000
_cell.angle_alpha   90.00
_cell.angle_beta   90.00
_cell.angle_gamma   90.00
#
_symmetry.space_group_name_H-M   'P 1'
#
loop_
_entity.id
_entity.type
_entity.pdbx_description
1 polymer ?
#
loop_
_entity_poly.entity_id
_entity_poly.type
_entity_poly.pdbx_seq_one_letter_code
_entity_poly.pdbx_strand_id
1 'polypeptide(L)'
;MFKIYYLVSKNNPLEFWNLEITENSFTVISCDKADLHTETEETQVFETNEICFQKAEKLLREKLNSGYQEVAPKTLQRIDRLEDQLGSLAMKYRACDLGSEEEKKIISEYHKILNILFQRDLIHFWSQRPDHDSCLPDELMPKFYRDHRDRQIGKRNRLQN
;
A
#
# COMPACT_ATOMS: atom_id res chain seq x y z
N MET A 1 -16.49 8.77 -14.14
CA MET A 1 -16.75 8.42 -12.73
C MET A 1 -15.52 7.70 -12.21
N PHE A 2 -14.99 8.11 -11.06
CA PHE A 2 -13.86 7.46 -10.40
C PHE A 2 -14.34 6.81 -9.09
N LYS A 3 -14.05 5.53 -8.90
CA LYS A 3 -14.37 4.83 -7.65
C LYS A 3 -13.31 3.77 -7.36
N ILE A 4 -12.89 3.67 -6.11
CA ILE A 4 -11.93 2.67 -5.67
C ILE A 4 -12.53 1.82 -4.56
N TYR A 5 -12.23 0.53 -4.58
CA TYR A 5 -12.56 -0.41 -3.50
C TYR A 5 -11.28 -1.08 -3.03
N TYR A 6 -11.10 -1.11 -1.72
CA TYR A 6 -9.98 -1.79 -1.07
C TYR A 6 -10.52 -2.98 -0.31
N LEU A 7 -10.17 -4.19 -0.75
CA LEU A 7 -10.61 -5.42 -0.08
C LEU A 7 -9.42 -6.17 0.49
N VAL A 8 -9.64 -6.76 1.65
CA VAL A 8 -8.65 -7.59 2.35
C VAL A 8 -9.23 -8.95 2.69
N SER A 9 -8.41 -9.99 2.62
CA SER A 9 -8.81 -11.34 2.99
C SER A 9 -9.05 -11.42 4.50
N LYS A 10 -10.19 -12.00 4.91
CA LYS A 10 -10.49 -12.27 6.33
C LYS A 10 -9.54 -13.29 6.94
N ASN A 11 -8.94 -14.14 6.11
CA ASN A 11 -8.11 -15.25 6.55
C ASN A 11 -6.62 -14.88 6.62
N ASN A 12 -6.16 -14.00 5.72
CA ASN A 12 -4.75 -13.62 5.64
C ASN A 12 -4.62 -12.11 5.39
N PRO A 13 -4.09 -11.35 6.35
CA PRO A 13 -3.97 -9.91 6.20
C PRO A 13 -2.90 -9.45 5.21
N LEU A 14 -2.27 -10.37 4.50
CA LEU A 14 -1.29 -10.07 3.48
C LEU A 14 -1.88 -10.24 2.07
N GLU A 15 -3.08 -10.80 1.99
CA GLU A 15 -3.86 -10.87 0.75
C GLU A 15 -4.80 -9.67 0.67
N PHE A 16 -4.64 -8.91 -0.40
CA PHE A 16 -5.52 -7.80 -0.74
C PHE A 16 -5.98 -7.89 -2.19
N TRP A 17 -7.09 -7.21 -2.46
CA TRP A 17 -7.68 -7.09 -3.79
C TRP A 17 -8.31 -5.71 -3.89
N ASN A 18 -7.77 -4.86 -4.75
CA ASN A 18 -8.25 -3.51 -4.98
C ASN A 18 -8.85 -3.42 -6.37
N LEU A 19 -9.88 -2.60 -6.50
CA LEU A 19 -10.56 -2.35 -7.76
C LEU A 19 -10.71 -0.85 -7.96
N GLU A 20 -10.03 -0.32 -8.96
CA GLU A 20 -10.10 1.08 -9.37
C GLU A 20 -10.93 1.17 -10.64
N ILE A 21 -12.02 1.93 -10.63
CA ILE A 21 -12.90 2.13 -11.78
C ILE A 21 -12.70 3.56 -12.26
N THR A 22 -12.31 3.71 -13.53
CA THR A 22 -12.12 5.00 -14.19
C THR A 22 -12.87 4.98 -15.51
N GLU A 23 -14.00 5.68 -15.56
CA GLU A 23 -14.84 5.77 -16.77
C GLU A 23 -15.25 4.38 -17.31
N ASN A 24 -14.83 4.03 -18.53
CA ASN A 24 -15.14 2.78 -19.19
C ASN A 24 -14.08 1.70 -18.95
N SER A 25 -13.16 1.90 -18.00
CA SER A 25 -12.18 0.90 -17.61
C SER A 25 -12.19 0.65 -16.11
N PHE A 26 -11.70 -0.52 -15.73
CA PHE A 26 -11.29 -0.75 -14.36
C PHE A 26 -9.93 -1.45 -14.32
N THR A 27 -9.23 -1.26 -13.21
CA THR A 27 -7.96 -1.85 -12.90
C THR A 27 -8.10 -2.65 -11.61
N VAL A 28 -7.70 -3.91 -11.66
CA VAL A 28 -7.63 -4.80 -10.50
C VAL A 28 -6.19 -4.88 -10.04
N ILE A 29 -5.94 -4.60 -8.77
CA ILE A 29 -4.62 -4.72 -8.15
C ILE A 29 -4.71 -5.76 -7.04
N SER A 30 -3.90 -6.81 -7.06
CA SER A 30 -3.99 -7.87 -6.04
C SER A 30 -2.64 -8.49 -5.71
N CYS A 31 -2.54 -9.10 -4.52
CA CYS A 31 -1.36 -9.87 -4.11
C CYS A 31 -1.79 -11.27 -3.66
N ASP A 32 -1.24 -12.31 -4.31
CA ASP A 32 -1.65 -13.71 -4.09
C ASP A 32 -0.64 -14.54 -3.26
N LYS A 33 -1.24 -15.41 -2.44
CA LYS A 33 -0.78 -16.31 -1.35
C LYS A 33 0.64 -16.89 -1.30
N ALA A 34 1.42 -16.90 -2.36
CA ALA A 34 2.74 -17.56 -2.36
C ALA A 34 3.90 -16.59 -2.12
N ASP A 35 3.70 -15.32 -2.45
CA ASP A 35 4.76 -14.34 -2.45
C ASP A 35 4.15 -12.98 -2.13
N LEU A 36 4.25 -12.63 -0.86
CA LEU A 36 3.84 -11.38 -0.19
C LEU A 36 4.33 -10.08 -0.85
N HIS A 37 5.01 -10.19 -1.98
CA HIS A 37 5.85 -9.19 -2.57
C HIS A 37 5.60 -8.98 -4.07
N THR A 38 4.53 -9.51 -4.63
CA THR A 38 4.18 -9.28 -6.04
C THR A 38 2.75 -8.81 -6.13
N GLU A 39 2.58 -7.54 -6.45
CA GLU A 39 1.29 -7.00 -6.88
C GLU A 39 1.10 -7.35 -8.36
N THR A 40 -0.08 -7.86 -8.69
CA THR A 40 -0.54 -8.02 -10.07
C THR A 40 -1.55 -6.92 -10.35
N GLU A 41 -1.33 -6.20 -11.44
CA GLU A 41 -2.22 -5.16 -11.94
C GLU A 41 -2.79 -5.59 -13.29
N GLU A 42 -4.12 -5.66 -13.39
CA GLU A 42 -4.84 -6.03 -14.60
C GLU A 42 -5.86 -4.94 -14.94
N THR A 43 -5.62 -4.23 -16.04
CA THR A 43 -6.55 -3.23 -16.56
C THR A 43 -7.42 -3.81 -17.66
N GLN A 44 -8.73 -3.57 -17.58
CA GLN A 44 -9.70 -3.94 -18.60
C GLN A 44 -10.48 -2.71 -19.06
N VAL A 45 -10.59 -2.54 -20.36
CA VAL A 45 -11.34 -1.43 -21.00
C VAL A 45 -12.58 -2.01 -21.67
N PHE A 46 -13.71 -1.31 -21.52
CA PHE A 46 -15.01 -1.70 -22.01
C PHE A 46 -15.55 -0.66 -23.00
N GLU A 47 -16.56 -1.07 -23.78
CA GLU A 47 -17.17 -0.21 -24.79
C GLU A 47 -17.94 0.97 -24.17
N THR A 48 -18.55 0.76 -23.01
CA THR A 48 -19.34 1.79 -22.30
C THR A 48 -19.08 1.77 -20.80
N ASN A 49 -19.36 2.90 -20.15
CA ASN A 49 -19.29 3.04 -18.69
C ASN A 49 -20.26 2.07 -17.98
N GLU A 50 -21.44 1.84 -18.56
CA GLU A 50 -22.45 0.94 -18.00
C GLU A 50 -21.96 -0.51 -17.96
N ILE A 51 -21.34 -0.99 -19.05
CA ILE A 51 -20.79 -2.35 -19.11
C ILE A 51 -19.63 -2.50 -18.11
N CYS A 52 -18.74 -1.51 -18.05
CA CYS A 52 -17.65 -1.45 -17.08
C CYS A 52 -18.18 -1.59 -15.65
N PHE A 53 -19.16 -0.77 -15.28
CA PHE A 53 -19.72 -0.75 -13.93
C PHE A 53 -20.41 -2.08 -13.55
N GLN A 54 -21.20 -2.67 -14.45
CA GLN A 54 -21.84 -3.95 -14.20
C GLN A 54 -20.83 -5.09 -13.99
N LYS A 55 -19.75 -5.11 -14.78
CA LYS A 55 -18.66 -6.10 -14.63
C LYS A 55 -17.89 -5.90 -13.33
N ALA A 56 -17.57 -4.66 -13.01
CA ALA A 56 -16.89 -4.28 -11.78
C ALA A 56 -17.71 -4.66 -10.52
N GLU A 57 -19.01 -4.35 -10.50
CA GLU A 57 -19.90 -4.76 -9.39
C GLU A 57 -20.00 -6.28 -9.24
N LYS A 58 -20.06 -7.02 -10.37
CA LYS A 58 -20.08 -8.48 -10.33
C LYS A 58 -18.81 -9.04 -9.67
N LEU A 59 -17.63 -8.57 -10.10
CA LEU A 59 -16.35 -8.99 -9.53
C LEU A 59 -16.25 -8.66 -8.03
N LEU A 60 -16.68 -7.45 -7.65
CA LEU A 60 -16.72 -7.02 -6.25
C LEU A 60 -17.55 -7.99 -5.40
N ARG A 61 -18.76 -8.35 -5.85
CA ARG A 61 -19.64 -9.29 -5.13
C ARG A 61 -19.02 -10.69 -5.03
N GLU A 62 -18.38 -11.17 -6.09
CA GLU A 62 -17.69 -12.46 -6.08
C GLU A 62 -16.57 -12.50 -5.03
N LYS A 63 -15.77 -11.44 -4.94
CA LYS A 63 -14.69 -11.34 -3.94
C LYS A 63 -15.21 -11.24 -2.51
N LEU A 64 -16.26 -10.45 -2.27
CA LEU A 64 -16.90 -10.37 -0.95
C LEU A 64 -17.45 -11.73 -0.51
N ASN A 65 -18.03 -12.51 -1.43
CA ASN A 65 -18.51 -13.86 -1.16
C ASN A 65 -17.39 -14.88 -0.96
N SER A 66 -16.18 -14.62 -1.48
CA SER A 66 -15.02 -15.51 -1.33
C SER A 66 -14.18 -15.26 -0.07
N GLY A 67 -14.71 -14.51 0.89
CA GLY A 67 -14.06 -14.28 2.19
C GLY A 67 -13.19 -13.02 2.25
N TYR A 68 -13.30 -12.11 1.29
CA TYR A 68 -12.78 -10.76 1.43
C TYR A 68 -13.76 -9.84 2.18
N GLN A 69 -13.25 -8.72 2.68
CA GLN A 69 -14.04 -7.65 3.26
C GLN A 69 -13.51 -6.30 2.81
N GLU A 70 -14.41 -5.33 2.64
CA GLU A 70 -14.00 -3.94 2.39
C GLU A 70 -13.29 -3.35 3.60
N VAL A 71 -12.20 -2.63 3.33
CA VAL A 71 -11.49 -1.86 4.35
C VAL A 71 -12.36 -0.68 4.76
N ALA A 72 -12.56 -0.52 6.06
CA ALA A 72 -13.36 0.58 6.58
C ALA A 72 -12.74 1.95 6.19
N PRO A 73 -13.55 2.95 5.80
CA PRO A 73 -13.02 4.28 5.44
C PRO A 73 -12.15 4.91 6.53
N LYS A 74 -12.46 4.67 7.81
CA LYS A 74 -11.65 5.13 8.96
C LYS A 74 -10.26 4.52 8.99
N THR A 75 -10.12 3.28 8.52
CA THR A 75 -8.82 2.60 8.43
C THR A 75 -7.99 3.20 7.32
N LEU A 76 -8.57 3.46 6.15
CA LEU A 76 -7.90 4.15 5.03
C LEU A 76 -7.41 5.54 5.48
N GLN A 77 -8.28 6.34 6.10
CA GLN A 77 -7.91 7.65 6.64
C GLN A 77 -6.79 7.59 7.68
N ARG A 78 -6.74 6.51 8.49
CA ARG A 78 -5.66 6.29 9.46
C ARG A 78 -4.34 6.02 8.75
N ILE A 79 -4.35 5.24 7.67
CA ILE A 79 -3.17 4.93 6.86
C ILE A 79 -2.62 6.20 6.21
N ASP A 80 -3.48 6.94 5.51
CA ASP A 80 -3.10 8.21 4.85
C ASP A 80 -2.44 9.17 5.85
N ARG A 81 -3.02 9.31 7.04
CA ARG A 81 -2.45 10.17 8.10
C ARG A 81 -1.08 9.68 8.57
N LEU A 82 -0.87 8.38 8.72
CA LEU A 82 0.42 7.84 9.17
C LEU A 82 1.51 8.07 8.11
N GLU A 83 1.17 7.98 6.83
CA GLU A 83 2.10 8.25 5.73
C GLU A 83 2.44 9.72 5.61
N ASP A 84 1.45 10.62 5.73
CA ASP A 84 1.69 12.05 5.79
C ASP A 84 2.64 12.40 6.95
N GLN A 85 2.52 11.70 8.07
CA GLN A 85 3.43 11.84 9.20
C GLN A 85 4.84 11.32 8.88
N LEU A 86 4.98 10.17 8.20
CA LEU A 86 6.29 9.69 7.75
C LEU A 86 6.95 10.70 6.80
N GLY A 87 6.23 11.19 5.80
CA GLY A 87 6.71 12.21 4.86
C GLY A 87 7.12 13.50 5.57
N SER A 88 6.31 13.96 6.52
CA SER A 88 6.61 15.15 7.34
C SER A 88 7.88 14.96 8.18
N LEU A 89 8.07 13.77 8.77
CA LEU A 89 9.25 13.45 9.57
C LEU A 89 10.50 13.33 8.69
N ALA A 90 10.40 12.70 7.53
CA ALA A 90 11.51 12.61 6.58
C ALA A 90 11.91 13.99 6.05
N MET A 91 10.93 14.86 5.75
CA MET A 91 11.20 16.24 5.36
C MET A 91 11.90 17.02 6.47
N LYS A 92 11.44 16.90 7.72
CA LYS A 92 12.09 17.53 8.87
C LYS A 92 13.53 17.03 9.02
N TYR A 93 13.75 15.72 8.93
CA TYR A 93 15.07 15.11 9.03
C TYR A 93 16.05 15.68 7.98
N ARG A 94 15.58 15.92 6.76
CA ARG A 94 16.41 16.47 5.67
C ARG A 94 16.70 17.96 5.81
N ALA A 95 16.08 18.67 6.75
CA ALA A 95 16.38 20.07 7.00
C ALA A 95 17.77 20.19 7.65
N CYS A 96 18.66 21.01 7.08
CA CYS A 96 20.08 21.07 7.42
C CYS A 96 20.44 21.65 8.81
N ASP A 97 19.44 21.99 9.63
CA ASP A 97 19.62 22.78 10.87
C ASP A 97 19.26 22.01 12.15
N LEU A 98 19.09 20.69 12.10
CA LEU A 98 18.70 19.90 13.27
C LEU A 98 19.88 19.64 14.22
N GLY A 99 19.63 19.75 15.53
CA GLY A 99 20.54 19.27 16.56
C GLY A 99 20.48 17.75 16.73
N SER A 100 21.57 17.14 17.22
CA SER A 100 21.71 15.67 17.37
C SER A 100 20.62 15.00 18.23
N GLU A 101 20.05 15.71 19.20
CA GLU A 101 18.93 15.20 20.01
C GLU A 101 17.59 15.25 19.27
N GLU A 102 17.38 16.24 18.40
CA GLU A 102 16.17 16.36 17.58
C GLU A 102 16.15 15.30 16.48
N GLU A 103 17.31 15.04 15.86
CA GLU A 103 17.48 13.95 14.88
C GLU A 103 17.08 12.59 15.47
N LYS A 104 17.62 12.24 16.64
CA LYS A 104 17.27 10.98 17.34
C LYS A 104 15.78 10.89 17.63
N LYS A 105 15.15 12.01 18.03
CA LYS A 105 13.72 12.07 18.30
C LYS A 105 12.89 11.83 17.03
N ILE A 106 13.28 12.44 15.90
CA ILE A 106 12.63 12.24 14.61
C ILE A 106 12.74 10.80 14.16
N ILE A 107 13.95 10.21 14.22
CA ILE A 107 14.18 8.81 13.84
C ILE A 107 13.32 7.86 14.70
N SER A 108 13.31 8.09 16.02
CA SER A 108 12.51 7.27 16.94
C SER A 108 11.01 7.35 16.63
N GLU A 109 10.49 8.54 16.36
CA GLU A 109 9.07 8.71 16.03
C GLU A 109 8.74 8.08 14.67
N TYR A 110 9.63 8.23 13.70
CA TYR A 110 9.48 7.63 12.38
C TYR A 110 9.40 6.10 12.47
N HIS A 111 10.25 5.46 13.29
CA HIS A 111 10.19 4.01 13.53
C HIS A 111 8.90 3.57 14.22
N LYS A 112 8.34 4.35 15.15
CA LYS A 112 7.05 4.03 15.77
C LYS A 112 5.93 4.02 14.73
N ILE A 113 5.90 5.02 13.86
CA ILE A 113 4.87 5.13 12.83
C ILE A 113 5.00 3.99 11.82
N LEU A 114 6.22 3.67 11.37
CA LEU A 114 6.46 2.48 10.55
C LEU A 114 5.95 1.21 11.24
N ASN A 115 6.30 1.02 12.51
CA ASN A 115 5.84 -0.16 13.25
C ASN A 115 4.31 -0.24 13.30
N ILE A 116 3.60 0.89 13.42
CA ILE A 116 2.13 0.92 13.37
C ILE A 116 1.63 0.50 11.98
N LEU A 117 2.20 1.06 10.90
CA LEU A 117 1.81 0.71 9.52
C LEU A 117 2.04 -0.78 9.20
N PHE A 118 3.05 -1.40 9.83
CA PHE A 118 3.35 -2.82 9.68
C PHE A 118 2.66 -3.72 10.72
N GLN A 119 1.73 -3.20 11.53
CA GLN A 119 0.89 -4.05 12.36
C GLN A 119 -0.11 -4.82 11.49
N ARG A 120 -0.52 -6.00 12.00
CA ARG A 120 -1.38 -6.95 11.29
C ARG A 120 -2.68 -6.34 10.73
N ASP A 121 -3.20 -5.29 11.35
CA ASP A 121 -4.42 -4.60 10.93
C ASP A 121 -4.22 -3.61 9.76
N LEU A 122 -2.98 -3.18 9.49
CA LEU A 122 -2.65 -2.18 8.47
C LEU A 122 -1.66 -2.67 7.40
N ILE A 123 -1.00 -3.80 7.64
CA ILE A 123 0.03 -4.41 6.80
C ILE A 123 -0.43 -4.75 5.37
N HIS A 124 -1.74 -4.75 5.12
CA HIS A 124 -2.36 -5.04 3.82
C HIS A 124 -1.94 -4.08 2.70
N PHE A 125 -1.45 -2.88 3.04
CA PHE A 125 -1.01 -1.85 2.09
C PHE A 125 0.52 -1.76 1.98
N TRP A 126 1.24 -2.72 2.58
CA TRP A 126 2.69 -2.69 2.68
C TRP A 126 3.37 -2.59 1.32
N SER A 127 2.92 -3.33 0.30
CA SER A 127 3.50 -3.27 -1.05
C SER A 127 3.45 -1.87 -1.68
N GLN A 128 2.56 -1.00 -1.21
CA GLN A 128 2.37 0.35 -1.72
C GLN A 128 3.13 1.40 -0.90
N ARG A 129 3.74 1.04 0.24
CA ARG A 129 4.13 2.01 1.29
C ARG A 129 5.43 1.67 2.05
N PRO A 130 6.07 2.69 2.67
CA PRO A 130 5.86 4.12 2.46
C PRO A 130 6.41 4.55 1.10
N ASP A 131 5.95 5.70 0.63
CA ASP A 131 6.48 6.33 -0.58
C ASP A 131 8.00 6.54 -0.45
N HIS A 132 8.71 6.45 -1.56
CA HIS A 132 10.16 6.67 -1.64
C HIS A 132 10.53 8.05 -1.07
N ASP A 133 9.75 9.08 -1.37
CA ASP A 133 9.99 10.44 -0.89
C ASP A 133 9.73 10.59 0.61
N SER A 134 9.00 9.65 1.21
CA SER A 134 8.76 9.58 2.66
C SER A 134 9.83 8.77 3.41
N CYS A 135 10.82 8.19 2.73
CA CYS A 135 11.85 7.38 3.36
C CYS A 135 12.99 8.20 3.99
N LEU A 136 13.40 7.82 5.20
CA LEU A 136 14.71 8.23 5.75
C LEU A 136 15.86 7.57 4.96
N PRO A 137 17.11 8.07 5.10
CA PRO A 137 18.29 7.38 4.58
C PRO A 137 18.34 5.91 4.98
N ASP A 138 18.87 5.08 4.09
CA ASP A 138 18.86 3.62 4.25
C ASP A 138 19.50 3.15 5.54
N GLU A 139 20.56 3.81 6.01
CA GLU A 139 21.26 3.48 7.26
C GLU A 139 20.34 3.59 8.49
N LEU A 140 19.33 4.47 8.40
CA LEU A 140 18.39 4.76 9.47
C LEU A 140 17.09 3.98 9.36
N MET A 141 16.86 3.30 8.23
CA MET A 141 15.67 2.47 8.07
C MET A 141 15.78 1.20 8.92
N PRO A 142 14.67 0.66 9.45
CA PRO A 142 14.70 -0.65 10.09
C PRO A 142 15.14 -1.76 9.12
N LYS A 143 15.93 -2.72 9.60
CA LYS A 143 16.42 -3.84 8.74
C LYS A 143 15.28 -4.60 8.07
N PHE A 144 14.22 -4.92 8.82
CA PHE A 144 13.08 -5.64 8.28
C PHE A 144 12.42 -4.91 7.09
N TYR A 145 12.45 -3.58 7.10
CA TYR A 145 11.92 -2.76 6.03
C TYR A 145 12.81 -2.83 4.79
N ARG A 146 14.12 -2.66 4.96
CA ARG A 146 15.10 -2.76 3.85
C ARG A 146 15.05 -4.14 3.20
N ASP A 147 15.08 -5.19 4.01
CA ASP A 147 15.01 -6.58 3.54
C ASP A 147 13.73 -6.82 2.70
N HIS A 148 12.62 -6.18 3.05
CA HIS A 148 11.39 -6.23 2.26
C HIS A 148 11.52 -5.44 0.95
N ARG A 149 11.93 -4.16 1.02
CA ARG A 149 12.08 -3.28 -0.16
C ARG A 149 13.03 -3.87 -1.21
N ASP A 150 14.15 -4.42 -0.79
CA ASP A 150 15.16 -4.95 -1.71
C ASP A 150 14.67 -6.22 -2.42
N ARG A 151 13.83 -7.04 -1.77
CA ARG A 151 13.14 -8.17 -2.41
C ARG A 151 12.18 -7.73 -3.50
N GLN A 152 11.50 -6.60 -3.32
CA GLN A 152 10.60 -6.01 -4.31
C GLN A 152 11.36 -5.56 -5.56
N ILE A 153 12.40 -4.74 -5.37
CA ILE A 153 13.23 -4.18 -6.45
C ILE A 153 13.92 -5.30 -7.24
N GLY A 154 14.52 -6.27 -6.54
CA GLY A 154 15.22 -7.39 -7.18
C GLY A 154 14.34 -8.35 -7.98
N LYS A 155 13.01 -8.30 -7.83
CA LYS A 155 12.06 -9.09 -8.64
C LYS A 155 11.46 -8.29 -9.79
N ARG A 156 11.19 -6.97 -9.63
CA ARG A 156 10.82 -6.09 -10.77
C ARG A 156 11.84 -6.18 -11.90
N ASN A 157 13.13 -6.14 -11.57
CA ASN A 157 14.21 -6.25 -12.54
C ASN A 157 14.33 -7.65 -13.18
N ARG A 158 13.71 -8.70 -12.59
CA ARG A 158 13.67 -10.07 -13.13
C ARG A 158 12.47 -10.35 -14.02
N LEU A 159 11.38 -9.59 -13.87
CA LEU A 159 10.17 -9.70 -14.71
C LEU A 159 10.27 -8.85 -16.00
N GLN A 160 11.26 -7.95 -16.08
CA GLN A 160 11.52 -7.09 -17.25
C GLN A 160 12.63 -7.63 -18.17
N ASN A 161 13.26 -8.76 -17.82
CA ASN A 161 14.26 -9.47 -18.64
C ASN A 161 13.71 -10.82 -19.08
#